data_AF-A0A125W444-F1
#
_entry.id   AF-A0A125W444-F1
#
_cell.length_a   1.000
_cell.length_b   1.000
_cell.length_c   1.000
_cell.angle_alpha   90.00
_cell.angle_beta   90.00
_cell.angle_gamma   90.00
#
_symmetry.space_group_name_H-M   'P 1'
#
loop_
_entity.id
_entity.type
_entity.pdbx_description
1 polymer ?
#
loop_
_entity_poly.entity_id
_entity_poly.type
_entity_poly.pdbx_seq_one_letter_code
_entity_poly.pdbx_strand_id
1 'polypeptide(L)'
;MAVKKNVSVISVEKPTWFPLTDDTGTFPIYGEPTTIGTAVSIKPDVTTETTPDYGDSVVQDQYVAFGGAEVTLETNGYQNEVLAEITGGEKLKGGVLRSADDIAPDGAFAYRRRKSNGKYRYTIFYKGKFALTSDESSTLEGSSVSYTHPEWTGSFVDVPGVGYMYSVDEDDDGVDLDMIKNWFTKVTNPREESTNPVSGVTLDKTELVLTVGETATLTPTIAPENATNKNYSFKSNDISIATVTPVQGKVTAVTAGTTTVVVTTEDGNHTAECSVTVNA
;
A
#
# COMPACT_ATOMS: atom_id res chain seq x y z
N MET A 1 21.25 9.86 -12.02
CA MET A 1 20.67 9.89 -10.66
C MET A 1 19.93 11.21 -10.50
N ALA A 2 18.60 11.20 -10.60
CA ALA A 2 17.82 12.41 -10.33
C ALA A 2 17.92 12.69 -8.82
N VAL A 3 18.37 13.89 -8.46
CA VAL A 3 18.34 14.36 -7.08
C VAL A 3 16.87 14.29 -6.63
N LYS A 4 16.52 13.37 -5.71
CA LYS A 4 15.20 13.36 -5.05
C LYS A 4 15.06 14.74 -4.41
N LYS A 5 14.31 15.61 -5.08
CA LYS A 5 13.99 16.97 -4.64
C LYS A 5 13.44 16.82 -3.21
N ASN A 6 13.92 17.60 -2.24
CA ASN A 6 13.40 17.51 -0.86
C ASN A 6 11.88 17.67 -0.87
N VAL A 7 11.16 16.55 -0.67
CA VAL A 7 9.70 16.52 -0.66
C VAL A 7 9.25 16.59 0.79
N SER A 8 8.69 17.72 1.19
CA SER A 8 8.19 17.93 2.55
C SER A 8 6.78 17.38 2.72
N VAL A 9 6.46 16.88 3.92
CA VAL A 9 5.10 16.58 4.34
C VAL A 9 4.36 17.89 4.63
N ILE A 10 3.15 18.03 4.10
CA ILE A 10 2.35 19.27 4.18
C ILE A 10 1.00 19.10 4.88
N SER A 11 0.48 17.87 4.99
CA SER A 11 -0.74 17.58 5.76
C SER A 11 -0.79 16.12 6.20
N VAL A 12 -1.68 15.83 7.15
CA VAL A 12 -2.01 14.47 7.61
C VAL A 12 -3.51 14.24 7.51
N GLU A 13 -3.91 13.04 7.11
CA GLU A 13 -5.30 12.71 6.80
C GLU A 13 -5.62 11.25 7.14
N LYS A 14 -6.93 10.99 7.31
CA LYS A 14 -7.53 9.65 7.48
C LYS A 14 -6.93 8.81 8.63
N PRO A 15 -6.95 9.30 9.89
CA PRO A 15 -6.57 8.47 11.03
C PRO A 15 -7.60 7.33 11.15
N THR A 16 -7.16 6.10 10.87
CA THR A 16 -8.02 4.92 10.73
C THR A 16 -7.53 3.85 11.67
N TRP A 17 -8.45 3.34 12.48
CA TRP A 17 -8.23 2.23 13.40
C TRP A 17 -8.76 0.94 12.78
N PHE A 18 -8.04 -0.15 13.01
CA PHE A 18 -8.48 -1.50 12.66
C PHE A 18 -8.39 -2.38 13.91
N PRO A 19 -9.52 -2.79 14.50
CA PRO A 19 -9.50 -3.61 15.70
C PRO A 19 -8.86 -4.97 15.40
N LEU A 20 -7.96 -5.43 16.27
CA LEU A 20 -7.33 -6.74 16.16
C LEU A 20 -8.35 -7.82 16.50
N THR A 21 -8.53 -8.78 15.61
CA THR A 21 -9.47 -9.91 15.81
C THR A 21 -8.75 -11.22 16.12
N ASP A 22 -7.55 -11.43 15.58
CA ASP A 22 -6.72 -12.61 15.84
C ASP A 22 -5.24 -12.27 15.59
N ASP A 23 -4.35 -12.76 16.45
CA ASP A 23 -2.89 -12.61 16.30
C ASP A 23 -2.13 -13.93 16.47
N THR A 24 -2.82 -15.06 16.31
CA THR A 24 -2.23 -16.40 16.48
C THR A 24 -1.47 -16.87 15.23
N GLY A 25 -1.76 -16.27 14.08
CA GLY A 25 -1.13 -16.57 12.79
C GLY A 25 0.23 -15.89 12.57
N THR A 26 0.78 -16.08 11.37
CA THR A 26 2.03 -15.42 10.93
C THR A 26 1.87 -13.93 10.62
N PHE A 27 0.63 -13.49 10.38
CA PHE A 27 0.26 -12.09 10.24
C PHE A 27 -1.08 -11.86 10.97
N PRO A 28 -1.23 -10.77 11.75
CA PRO A 28 -2.47 -10.55 12.49
C PRO A 28 -3.66 -10.23 11.59
N ILE A 29 -4.86 -10.64 12.03
CA ILE A 29 -6.13 -10.41 11.34
C ILE A 29 -6.85 -9.27 12.05
N TYR A 30 -7.35 -8.32 11.26
CA TYR A 30 -8.03 -7.13 11.74
C TYR A 30 -9.46 -7.05 11.21
N GLY A 31 -10.33 -6.44 12.00
CA GLY A 31 -11.72 -6.20 11.69
C GLY A 31 -11.94 -4.98 10.79
N GLU A 32 -13.19 -4.54 10.73
CA GLU A 32 -13.59 -3.40 9.89
C GLU A 32 -12.91 -2.09 10.32
N PRO A 33 -12.48 -1.25 9.36
CA PRO A 33 -11.84 0.02 9.66
C PRO A 33 -12.81 1.06 10.23
N THR A 34 -12.34 1.78 11.24
CA THR A 34 -13.07 2.88 11.86
C THR A 34 -12.23 4.15 11.85
N THR A 35 -12.77 5.24 11.30
CA THR A 35 -12.06 6.52 11.27
C THR A 35 -12.16 7.20 12.64
N ILE A 36 -11.02 7.47 13.30
CA ILE A 36 -10.97 8.02 14.67
C ILE A 36 -11.56 9.45 14.73
N GLY A 37 -11.43 10.18 13.63
CA GLY A 37 -11.91 11.55 13.48
C GLY A 37 -11.22 12.24 12.31
N THR A 38 -11.30 13.57 12.26
CA THR A 38 -10.47 14.35 11.31
C THR A 38 -9.18 14.74 12.00
N ALA A 39 -8.04 14.27 11.48
CA ALA A 39 -6.73 14.55 12.06
C ALA A 39 -6.39 16.05 11.98
N VAL A 40 -5.94 16.59 13.11
CA VAL A 40 -5.33 17.91 13.25
C VAL A 40 -3.82 17.76 13.24
N SER A 41 -3.29 16.83 14.03
CA SER A 41 -1.88 16.46 14.03
C SER A 41 -1.68 14.99 14.39
N ILE A 42 -0.59 14.39 13.89
CA ILE A 42 -0.16 13.02 14.24
C ILE A 42 1.35 13.03 14.47
N LYS A 43 1.77 12.72 15.70
CA LYS A 43 3.16 12.72 16.16
C LYS A 43 3.53 11.30 16.60
N PRO A 44 4.18 10.50 15.75
CA PRO A 44 4.74 9.23 16.13
C PRO A 44 6.12 9.42 16.75
N ASP A 45 6.34 8.81 17.91
CA ASP A 45 7.57 8.84 18.67
C ASP A 45 8.01 7.40 18.95
N VAL A 46 9.26 7.08 18.62
CA VAL A 46 9.80 5.72 18.81
C VAL A 46 10.77 5.74 19.99
N THR A 47 10.52 4.86 20.95
CA THR A 47 11.38 4.66 22.11
C THR A 47 12.28 3.45 21.85
N THR A 48 13.57 3.60 22.16
CA THR A 48 14.55 2.51 22.11
C THR A 48 15.18 2.33 23.48
N GLU A 49 15.35 1.09 23.91
CA GLU A 49 16.05 0.77 25.15
C GLU A 49 17.51 0.39 24.82
N THR A 50 18.46 1.06 25.47
CA THR A 50 19.89 0.79 25.29
C THR A 50 20.44 0.13 26.53
N THR A 51 20.99 -1.07 26.38
CA THR A 51 21.70 -1.80 27.44
C THR A 51 23.20 -1.75 27.16
N PRO A 52 23.97 -0.87 27.83
CA PRO A 52 25.42 -0.84 27.70
C PRO A 52 26.09 -2.02 28.42
N ASP A 53 27.10 -2.61 27.78
CA ASP A 53 28.02 -3.59 28.36
C ASP A 53 29.29 -2.88 28.84
N TYR A 54 29.65 -3.07 30.11
CA TYR A 54 30.76 -2.34 30.75
C TYR A 54 31.96 -3.26 31.04
N GLY A 55 33.16 -2.77 30.74
CA GLY A 55 34.45 -3.36 31.10
C GLY A 55 35.40 -2.27 31.57
N ASP A 56 36.12 -2.50 32.67
CA ASP A 56 36.95 -1.50 33.37
C ASP A 56 36.20 -0.19 33.68
N SER A 57 34.91 -0.29 34.00
CA SER A 57 34.01 0.85 34.24
C SER A 57 33.81 1.77 33.03
N VAL A 58 34.13 1.29 31.83
CA VAL A 58 33.90 1.97 30.55
C VAL A 58 32.95 1.12 29.70
N VAL A 59 32.04 1.76 28.97
CA VAL A 59 31.17 1.05 28.01
C VAL A 59 32.06 0.44 26.93
N GLN A 60 32.05 -0.88 26.81
CA GLN A 60 32.79 -1.64 25.81
C GLN A 60 31.92 -1.96 24.59
N ASP A 61 30.63 -2.19 24.82
CA ASP A 61 29.64 -2.45 23.77
C ASP A 61 28.26 -1.94 24.22
N GLN A 62 27.30 -1.86 23.31
CA GLN A 62 25.92 -1.54 23.67
C GLN A 62 24.92 -2.26 22.76
N TYR A 63 23.89 -2.84 23.35
CA TYR A 63 22.77 -3.43 22.63
C TYR A 63 21.59 -2.46 22.64
N VAL A 64 21.02 -2.16 21.47
CA VAL A 64 19.83 -1.31 21.32
C VAL A 64 18.66 -2.18 20.93
N ALA A 65 17.60 -2.16 21.74
CA ALA A 65 16.34 -2.84 21.50
C ALA A 65 15.22 -1.81 21.24
N PHE A 66 14.16 -2.25 20.54
CA PHE A 66 12.94 -1.46 20.42
C PHE A 66 12.21 -1.44 21.78
N GLY A 67 11.97 -0.24 22.31
CA GLY A 67 11.28 -0.03 23.59
C GLY A 67 9.78 0.25 23.45
N GLY A 68 9.29 0.43 22.22
CA GLY A 68 7.89 0.77 21.94
C GLY A 68 7.77 1.96 20.99
N ALA A 69 6.57 2.16 20.44
CA ALA A 69 6.24 3.37 19.70
C ALA A 69 4.99 4.01 20.29
N GLU A 70 5.01 5.31 20.47
CA GLU A 70 3.87 6.12 20.89
C GLU A 70 3.38 6.95 19.70
N VAL A 71 2.08 7.18 19.59
CA VAL A 71 1.50 8.07 18.59
C VAL A 71 0.51 9.00 19.28
N THR A 72 0.81 10.29 19.29
CA THR A 72 -0.15 11.33 19.67
C THR A 72 -0.95 11.76 18.46
N LEU A 73 -2.28 11.70 18.55
CA LEU A 73 -3.24 12.12 17.53
C LEU A 73 -4.16 13.19 18.12
N GLU A 74 -4.17 14.37 17.52
CA GLU A 74 -5.16 15.41 17.80
C GLU A 74 -6.26 15.36 16.73
N THR A 75 -7.52 15.49 17.13
CA THR A 75 -8.67 15.46 16.21
C THR A 75 -9.54 16.72 16.30
N ASN A 76 -10.33 17.02 15.28
CA ASN A 76 -11.36 18.07 15.35
C ASN A 76 -12.62 17.64 16.15
N GLY A 77 -12.61 16.43 16.71
CA GLY A 77 -13.76 15.77 17.30
C GLY A 77 -13.85 14.30 16.86
N TYR A 78 -14.71 13.55 17.55
CA TYR A 78 -14.93 12.13 17.32
C TYR A 78 -16.40 11.77 17.53
N GLN A 79 -16.82 10.61 17.02
CA GLN A 79 -18.15 10.07 17.30
C GLN A 79 -18.12 9.15 18.51
N ASN A 80 -19.21 9.10 19.27
CA ASN A 80 -19.34 8.19 20.42
C ASN A 80 -19.10 6.73 20.03
N GLU A 81 -19.55 6.30 18.86
CA GLU A 81 -19.33 4.93 18.38
C GLU A 81 -17.84 4.57 18.24
N VAL A 82 -17.05 5.54 17.76
CA VAL A 82 -15.60 5.46 17.61
C VAL A 82 -14.91 5.38 18.97
N LEU A 83 -15.35 6.20 19.93
CA LEU A 83 -14.84 6.16 21.30
C LEU A 83 -15.02 4.77 21.93
N ALA A 84 -16.23 4.21 21.86
CA ALA A 84 -16.51 2.88 22.39
C ALA A 84 -15.63 1.80 21.76
N GLU A 85 -15.45 1.85 20.45
CA GLU A 85 -14.67 0.84 19.71
C GLU A 85 -13.18 0.91 20.03
N ILE A 86 -12.64 2.11 20.20
CA ILE A 86 -11.22 2.32 20.45
C ILE A 86 -10.86 2.09 21.92
N THR A 87 -11.71 2.53 22.85
CA THR A 87 -11.41 2.43 24.30
C THR A 87 -12.02 1.20 24.96
N GLY A 88 -12.84 0.43 24.25
CA GLY A 88 -13.56 -0.72 24.80
C GLY A 88 -14.81 -0.37 25.64
N GLY A 89 -15.30 0.88 25.53
CA GLY A 89 -16.46 1.35 26.30
C GLY A 89 -17.78 0.72 25.85
N GLU A 90 -18.73 0.55 26.78
CA GLU A 90 -20.01 -0.09 26.50
C GLU A 90 -20.99 0.87 25.81
N LYS A 91 -21.52 0.48 24.64
CA LYS A 91 -22.54 1.26 23.93
C LYS A 91 -23.90 1.06 24.59
N LEU A 92 -24.42 2.09 25.27
CA LEU A 92 -25.71 2.05 25.97
C LEU A 92 -26.60 3.23 25.59
N LYS A 93 -27.83 2.94 25.14
CA LYS A 93 -28.87 3.94 24.85
C LYS A 93 -28.39 5.11 23.97
N GLY A 94 -27.50 4.84 23.01
CA GLY A 94 -26.94 5.85 22.09
C GLY A 94 -25.75 6.67 22.64
N GLY A 95 -25.28 6.38 23.86
CA GLY A 95 -24.04 6.90 24.43
C GLY A 95 -22.99 5.80 24.66
N VAL A 96 -21.82 6.21 25.15
CA VAL A 96 -20.77 5.30 25.62
C VAL A 96 -20.64 5.44 27.12
N LEU A 97 -20.82 4.35 27.83
CA LEU A 97 -20.45 4.25 29.23
C LEU A 97 -18.98 3.85 29.30
N ARG A 98 -18.17 4.68 29.98
CA ARG A 98 -16.77 4.36 30.28
C ARG A 98 -16.63 3.88 31.71
N SER A 99 -15.98 2.74 31.90
CA SER A 99 -15.58 2.21 33.21
C SER A 99 -14.07 2.24 33.37
N ALA A 100 -13.60 2.22 34.62
CA ALA A 100 -12.19 1.96 34.91
C ALA A 100 -11.75 0.54 34.50
N ASP A 101 -12.72 -0.37 34.35
CA ASP A 101 -12.50 -1.76 33.92
C ASP A 101 -12.51 -1.92 32.40
N ASP A 102 -12.72 -0.84 31.63
CA ASP A 102 -12.71 -0.91 30.17
C ASP A 102 -11.30 -1.29 29.67
N ILE A 103 -11.23 -2.35 28.87
CA ILE A 103 -9.99 -2.80 28.25
C ILE A 103 -10.01 -2.35 26.79
N ALA A 104 -9.17 -1.37 26.46
CA ALA A 104 -8.95 -0.98 25.07
C ALA A 104 -8.47 -2.21 24.26
N PRO A 105 -9.16 -2.55 23.15
CA PRO A 105 -8.72 -3.63 22.28
C PRO A 105 -7.40 -3.28 21.62
N ASP A 106 -6.60 -4.30 21.35
CA ASP A 106 -5.45 -4.14 20.46
C ASP A 106 -5.95 -3.85 19.02
N GLY A 107 -5.13 -3.18 18.23
CA GLY A 107 -5.44 -2.91 16.83
C GLY A 107 -4.30 -2.28 16.06
N ALA A 108 -4.52 -2.13 14.76
CA ALA A 108 -3.65 -1.41 13.87
C ALA A 108 -4.13 0.01 13.64
N PHE A 109 -3.18 0.93 13.44
CA PHE A 109 -3.45 2.33 13.18
C PHE A 109 -2.82 2.79 11.88
N ALA A 110 -3.64 3.23 10.95
CA ALA A 110 -3.20 3.73 9.66
C ALA A 110 -3.53 5.20 9.47
N TYR A 111 -2.67 5.91 8.74
CA TYR A 111 -2.92 7.26 8.26
C TYR A 111 -2.12 7.52 6.98
N ARG A 112 -2.41 8.64 6.31
CA ARG A 112 -1.58 9.12 5.21
C ARG A 112 -1.13 10.55 5.43
N ARG A 113 0.04 10.87 4.88
CA ARG A 113 0.65 12.20 4.89
C ARG A 113 0.75 12.69 3.47
N ARG A 114 0.16 13.85 3.18
CA ARG A 114 0.30 14.48 1.86
C ARG A 114 1.67 15.14 1.77
N LYS A 115 2.29 15.01 0.62
CA LYS A 115 3.60 15.58 0.30
C LYS A 115 3.47 16.79 -0.61
N SER A 116 4.50 17.64 -0.64
CA SER A 116 4.54 18.86 -1.45
C SER A 116 4.45 18.63 -2.96
N ASN A 117 4.75 17.41 -3.43
CA ASN A 117 4.58 16.98 -4.83
C ASN A 117 3.16 16.47 -5.15
N GLY A 118 2.22 16.55 -4.20
CA GLY A 118 0.84 16.09 -4.37
C GLY A 118 0.62 14.60 -4.13
N LYS A 119 1.69 13.82 -3.89
CA LYS A 119 1.65 12.40 -3.58
C LYS A 119 1.47 12.15 -2.08
N TYR A 120 1.23 10.90 -1.69
CA TYR A 120 1.04 10.53 -0.29
C TYR A 120 2.12 9.56 0.21
N ARG A 121 2.44 9.68 1.50
CA ARG A 121 3.08 8.63 2.29
C ARG A 121 2.01 7.95 3.13
N TYR A 122 1.88 6.65 3.01
CA TYR A 122 0.98 5.85 3.82
C TYR A 122 1.77 5.22 4.96
N THR A 123 1.18 5.15 6.14
CA THR A 123 1.83 4.60 7.33
C THR A 123 0.81 3.78 8.11
N ILE A 124 1.26 2.64 8.64
CA ILE A 124 0.48 1.76 9.49
C ILE A 124 1.34 1.26 10.65
N PHE A 125 0.77 1.27 11.85
CA PHE A 125 1.29 0.56 13.02
C PHE A 125 0.44 -0.69 13.24
N TYR A 126 1.05 -1.84 13.49
CA TYR A 126 0.34 -3.11 13.42
C TYR A 126 -0.36 -3.50 14.73
N LYS A 127 0.25 -3.27 15.89
CA LYS A 127 -0.35 -3.67 17.16
C LYS A 127 -0.11 -2.63 18.22
N GLY A 128 -1.18 -2.01 18.67
CA GLY A 128 -1.17 -1.10 19.81
C GLY A 128 -2.55 -0.90 20.39
N LYS A 129 -2.65 0.04 21.33
CA LYS A 129 -3.90 0.45 21.98
C LYS A 129 -3.99 1.96 21.97
N PHE A 130 -5.16 2.52 21.68
CA PHE A 130 -5.40 3.95 21.85
C PHE A 130 -6.19 4.23 23.11
N ALA A 131 -5.87 5.36 23.72
CA ALA A 131 -6.65 5.98 24.78
C ALA A 131 -6.91 7.44 24.42
N LEU A 132 -8.13 7.92 24.74
CA LEU A 132 -8.39 9.35 24.77
C LEU A 132 -7.75 9.92 26.04
N THR A 133 -6.68 10.69 25.88
CA THR A 133 -5.85 11.22 26.98
C THR A 133 -6.28 12.60 27.43
N SER A 134 -6.78 13.42 26.51
CA SER A 134 -7.30 14.76 26.82
C SER A 134 -8.51 15.08 25.94
N ASP A 135 -9.52 15.71 26.53
CA ASP A 135 -10.69 16.25 25.82
C ASP A 135 -11.11 17.56 26.50
N GLU A 136 -10.34 18.60 26.22
CA GLU A 136 -10.55 19.91 26.81
C GLU A 136 -11.65 20.68 26.07
N SER A 137 -12.41 21.47 26.83
CA SER A 137 -13.40 22.39 26.29
C SER A 137 -13.26 23.73 27.01
N SER A 138 -13.39 24.83 26.26
CA SER A 138 -13.32 26.20 26.80
C SER A 138 -14.63 26.95 26.55
N THR A 139 -14.95 27.90 27.43
CA THR A 139 -16.09 28.80 27.25
C THR A 139 -15.79 29.85 26.20
N LEU A 140 -16.79 30.27 25.42
CA LEU A 140 -16.65 31.38 24.48
C LEU A 140 -16.45 32.72 25.23
N GLU A 141 -15.26 33.30 25.17
CA GLU A 141 -14.99 34.65 25.66
C GLU A 141 -15.09 35.67 24.51
N GLY A 142 -16.22 36.40 24.44
CA GLY A 142 -16.43 37.46 23.45
C GLY A 142 -16.69 36.96 22.03
N SER A 143 -15.98 37.50 21.03
CA SER A 143 -16.09 37.11 19.61
C SER A 143 -14.94 36.22 19.11
N SER A 144 -13.97 35.92 19.97
CA SER A 144 -12.88 34.98 19.66
C SER A 144 -13.32 33.55 19.87
N VAL A 145 -13.11 32.69 18.87
CA VAL A 145 -13.35 31.25 18.95
C VAL A 145 -11.97 30.57 19.06
N SER A 146 -11.69 29.95 20.20
CA SER A 146 -10.58 29.01 20.38
C SER A 146 -11.07 27.59 20.11
N TYR A 147 -10.40 26.88 19.21
CA TYR A 147 -10.67 25.47 18.98
C TYR A 147 -9.86 24.64 19.96
N THR A 148 -10.53 23.76 20.71
CA THR A 148 -9.88 22.69 21.46
C THR A 148 -10.00 21.39 20.68
N HIS A 149 -9.00 20.52 20.83
CA HIS A 149 -8.88 19.28 20.05
C HIS A 149 -8.73 18.10 21.01
N PRO A 150 -9.58 17.07 20.90
CA PRO A 150 -9.38 15.84 21.65
C PRO A 150 -8.05 15.19 21.25
N GLU A 151 -7.28 14.79 22.25
CA GLU A 151 -5.99 14.13 22.13
C GLU A 151 -6.12 12.63 22.42
N TRP A 152 -5.58 11.84 21.52
CA TRP A 152 -5.51 10.39 21.60
C TRP A 152 -4.05 9.95 21.64
N THR A 153 -3.70 9.09 22.59
CA THR A 153 -2.37 8.47 22.65
C THR A 153 -2.49 6.99 22.34
N GLY A 154 -1.75 6.57 21.30
CA GLY A 154 -1.62 5.18 20.89
C GLY A 154 -0.28 4.61 21.34
N SER A 155 -0.27 3.50 22.07
CA SER A 155 0.95 2.78 22.44
C SER A 155 1.06 1.49 21.63
N PHE A 156 2.14 1.35 20.87
CA PHE A 156 2.37 0.27 19.91
C PHE A 156 3.58 -0.57 20.28
N VAL A 157 3.46 -1.87 20.03
CA VAL A 157 4.47 -2.90 20.30
C VAL A 157 4.89 -3.58 19.00
N ASP A 158 6.05 -4.24 19.04
CA ASP A 158 6.52 -5.04 17.93
C ASP A 158 5.67 -6.31 17.76
N VAL A 159 5.35 -6.66 16.52
CA VAL A 159 4.71 -7.93 16.17
C VAL A 159 5.78 -8.87 15.61
N PRO A 160 6.07 -10.00 16.28
CA PRO A 160 7.10 -10.93 15.83
C PRO A 160 6.88 -11.38 14.38
N GLY A 161 7.91 -11.24 13.55
CA GLY A 161 7.83 -11.64 12.14
C GLY A 161 7.01 -10.70 11.24
N VAL A 162 6.50 -9.58 11.76
CA VAL A 162 5.85 -8.49 11.01
C VAL A 162 6.61 -7.18 11.20
N GLY A 163 6.86 -6.78 12.45
CA GLY A 163 7.39 -5.48 12.83
C GLY A 163 6.32 -4.59 13.48
N TYR A 164 6.72 -3.45 14.05
CA TYR A 164 5.79 -2.51 14.68
C TYR A 164 5.11 -1.54 13.69
N MET A 165 5.80 -1.13 12.62
CA MET A 165 5.34 -0.11 11.66
C MET A 165 5.76 -0.43 10.23
N TYR A 166 4.92 -0.08 9.27
CA TYR A 166 5.25 -0.07 7.84
C TYR A 166 4.85 1.27 7.21
N SER A 167 5.67 1.76 6.28
CA SER A 167 5.38 2.97 5.53
C SER A 167 5.76 2.83 4.06
N VAL A 168 4.93 3.38 3.18
CA VAL A 168 5.16 3.38 1.74
C VAL A 168 4.89 4.77 1.16
N ASP A 169 5.76 5.21 0.25
CA ASP A 169 5.60 6.44 -0.51
C ASP A 169 5.01 6.13 -1.88
N GLU A 170 3.92 6.79 -2.28
CA GLU A 170 3.21 6.52 -3.55
C GLU A 170 4.07 6.73 -4.82
N ASP A 171 5.17 7.46 -4.71
CA ASP A 171 6.11 7.81 -5.77
C ASP A 171 7.44 7.06 -5.70
N ASP A 172 7.57 6.07 -4.82
CA ASP A 172 8.72 5.18 -4.81
C ASP A 172 8.58 4.08 -5.89
N ASP A 173 9.72 3.65 -6.44
CA ASP A 173 9.77 2.60 -7.45
C ASP A 173 9.36 1.24 -6.85
N GLY A 174 8.55 0.46 -7.57
CA GLY A 174 8.13 -0.89 -7.15
C GLY A 174 6.96 -0.91 -6.17
N VAL A 175 6.31 0.23 -5.93
CA VAL A 175 5.14 0.33 -5.05
C VAL A 175 3.91 -0.31 -5.69
N ASP A 176 3.26 -1.20 -4.94
CA ASP A 176 1.98 -1.77 -5.34
C ASP A 176 0.85 -0.72 -5.16
N LEU A 177 0.33 -0.21 -6.27
CA LEU A 177 -0.75 0.77 -6.26
C LEU A 177 -2.09 0.20 -5.80
N ASP A 178 -2.33 -1.11 -6.00
CA ASP A 178 -3.55 -1.76 -5.53
C ASP A 178 -3.51 -2.01 -4.02
N MET A 179 -2.32 -2.29 -3.48
CA MET A 179 -2.07 -2.26 -2.04
C MET A 179 -2.42 -0.89 -1.44
N ILE A 180 -1.93 0.20 -2.03
CA ILE A 180 -2.19 1.56 -1.56
C ILE A 180 -3.68 1.94 -1.65
N LYS A 181 -4.39 1.54 -2.72
CA LYS A 181 -5.84 1.79 -2.84
C LYS A 181 -6.63 1.17 -1.69
N ASN A 182 -6.19 0.00 -1.22
CA ASN A 182 -6.85 -0.76 -0.15
C ASN A 182 -6.31 -0.42 1.26
N TRP A 183 -5.41 0.55 1.39
CA TRP A 183 -4.73 0.86 2.67
C TRP A 183 -5.68 1.17 3.83
N PHE A 184 -6.85 1.75 3.55
CA PHE A 184 -7.86 2.11 4.55
C PHE A 184 -9.06 1.17 4.58
N THR A 185 -9.04 0.09 3.79
CA THR A 185 -10.10 -0.92 3.75
C THR A 185 -9.66 -2.24 4.37
N LYS A 186 -8.38 -2.58 4.26
CA LYS A 186 -7.77 -3.78 4.86
C LYS A 186 -6.34 -3.47 5.29
N VAL A 187 -5.93 -4.01 6.44
CA VAL A 187 -4.53 -3.95 6.86
C VAL A 187 -3.65 -4.75 5.89
N THR A 188 -2.63 -4.08 5.37
CA THR A 188 -1.71 -4.65 4.37
C THR A 188 -0.62 -5.47 5.04
N ASN A 189 -0.31 -6.64 4.46
CA ASN A 189 0.88 -7.41 4.80
C ASN A 189 1.99 -7.13 3.77
N PRO A 190 3.08 -6.42 4.13
CA PRO A 190 4.14 -6.04 3.20
C PRO A 190 5.03 -7.21 2.79
N ARG A 191 4.92 -8.35 3.47
CA ARG A 191 5.64 -9.59 3.15
C ARG A 191 4.78 -10.58 2.35
N GLU A 192 3.51 -10.26 2.13
CA GLU A 192 2.67 -11.05 1.26
C GLU A 192 3.05 -10.75 -0.19
N GLU A 193 3.44 -11.79 -0.93
CA GLU A 193 3.70 -11.68 -2.37
C GLU A 193 2.40 -11.31 -3.08
N SER A 194 2.31 -10.09 -3.63
CA SER A 194 1.15 -9.71 -4.43
C SER A 194 1.29 -10.29 -5.84
N THR A 195 0.34 -11.14 -6.20
CA THR A 195 0.18 -11.62 -7.57
C THR A 195 -0.90 -10.77 -8.24
N ASN A 196 -0.47 -9.84 -9.08
CA ASN A 196 -1.33 -9.08 -9.98
C ASN A 196 -1.47 -9.90 -11.28
N PRO A 197 -2.58 -10.63 -11.46
CA PRO A 197 -2.75 -11.47 -12.64
C PRO A 197 -2.83 -10.59 -13.89
N VAL A 198 -2.36 -11.13 -15.01
CA VAL A 198 -2.65 -10.53 -16.31
C VAL A 198 -4.15 -10.55 -16.54
N SER A 199 -4.69 -9.43 -17.00
CA SER A 199 -6.10 -9.26 -17.37
C SER A 199 -6.31 -9.21 -18.89
N GLY A 200 -5.25 -8.99 -19.66
CA GLY A 200 -5.30 -8.98 -21.12
C GLY A 200 -3.95 -8.70 -21.78
N VAL A 201 -3.89 -8.97 -23.08
CA VAL A 201 -2.79 -8.62 -23.97
C VAL A 201 -3.36 -7.97 -25.22
N THR A 202 -2.72 -6.92 -25.71
CA THR A 202 -3.07 -6.22 -26.95
C THR A 202 -1.83 -6.04 -27.82
N LEU A 203 -1.99 -5.85 -29.12
CA LEU A 203 -0.90 -5.58 -30.05
C LEU A 203 -0.99 -4.15 -30.58
N ASP A 204 0.16 -3.55 -30.88
CA ASP A 204 0.24 -2.22 -31.52
C ASP A 204 -0.36 -2.21 -32.93
N LYS A 205 -0.38 -3.37 -33.61
CA LYS A 205 -0.95 -3.57 -34.94
C LYS A 205 -1.75 -4.86 -35.01
N THR A 206 -2.95 -4.79 -35.58
CA THR A 206 -3.81 -5.95 -35.87
C THR A 206 -3.65 -6.46 -37.29
N GLU A 207 -3.08 -5.66 -38.18
CA GLU A 207 -2.79 -6.02 -39.57
C GLU A 207 -1.41 -5.50 -39.97
N LEU A 208 -0.69 -6.32 -40.74
CA LEU A 208 0.62 -6.00 -41.30
C LEU A 208 0.63 -6.40 -42.78
N VAL A 209 1.08 -5.48 -43.63
CA VAL A 209 1.33 -5.75 -45.05
C VAL A 209 2.82 -5.59 -45.29
N LEU A 210 3.47 -6.65 -45.76
CA LEU A 210 4.91 -6.71 -45.99
C LEU A 210 5.19 -7.21 -47.40
N THR A 211 6.31 -6.82 -47.99
CA THR A 211 6.85 -7.48 -49.19
C THR A 211 7.84 -8.58 -48.80
N VAL A 212 8.04 -9.58 -49.68
CA VAL A 212 8.97 -10.68 -49.40
C VAL A 212 10.36 -10.15 -49.03
N GLY A 213 10.89 -10.59 -47.88
CA GLY A 213 12.17 -10.15 -47.34
C GLY A 213 12.10 -8.95 -46.39
N GLU A 214 10.97 -8.26 -46.30
CA GLU A 214 10.77 -7.21 -45.30
C GLU A 214 10.53 -7.76 -43.90
N THR A 215 10.81 -6.92 -42.90
CA THR A 215 10.58 -7.25 -41.50
C THR A 215 9.82 -6.13 -40.80
N ALA A 216 8.91 -6.48 -39.91
CA ALA A 216 8.23 -5.55 -39.02
C ALA A 216 8.24 -6.09 -37.60
N THR A 217 8.16 -5.19 -36.62
CA THR A 217 8.08 -5.58 -35.21
C THR A 217 6.67 -5.33 -34.69
N LEU A 218 6.13 -6.34 -34.02
CA LEU A 218 4.91 -6.27 -33.21
C LEU A 218 5.30 -6.07 -31.76
N THR A 219 4.66 -5.09 -31.11
CA THR A 219 4.89 -4.75 -29.70
C THR A 219 3.63 -5.06 -28.91
N PRO A 220 3.63 -6.09 -28.06
CA PRO A 220 2.49 -6.39 -27.22
C PRO A 220 2.45 -5.47 -25.99
N THR A 221 1.25 -5.09 -25.58
CA THR A 221 0.99 -4.36 -24.34
C THR A 221 0.16 -5.24 -23.42
N ILE A 222 0.71 -5.58 -22.25
CA ILE A 222 0.05 -6.38 -21.22
C ILE A 222 -0.67 -5.47 -20.22
N ALA A 223 -1.91 -5.81 -19.91
CA ALA A 223 -2.72 -5.12 -18.91
C ALA A 223 -3.01 -6.05 -17.71
N PRO A 224 -2.98 -5.54 -16.47
CA PRO A 224 -2.64 -4.16 -16.10
C PRO A 224 -1.12 -3.91 -16.18
N GLU A 225 -0.71 -2.64 -16.23
CA GLU A 225 0.72 -2.27 -16.31
C GLU A 225 1.53 -2.78 -15.11
N ASN A 226 0.90 -3.07 -13.97
CA ASN A 226 1.53 -3.63 -12.78
C ASN A 226 1.39 -5.17 -12.67
N ALA A 227 1.04 -5.88 -13.74
CA ALA A 227 0.96 -7.35 -13.72
C ALA A 227 2.28 -7.98 -13.25
N THR A 228 2.20 -8.99 -12.38
CA THR A 228 3.35 -9.66 -11.77
C THR A 228 4.12 -10.49 -12.80
N ASN A 229 3.40 -11.16 -13.72
CA ASN A 229 3.99 -11.88 -14.84
C ASN A 229 3.69 -11.15 -16.16
N LYS A 230 4.72 -10.58 -16.80
CA LYS A 230 4.61 -9.93 -18.12
C LYS A 230 5.28 -10.72 -19.24
N ASN A 231 5.59 -11.98 -19.01
CA ASN A 231 6.15 -12.82 -20.05
C ASN A 231 5.07 -13.18 -21.07
N TYR A 232 5.48 -13.21 -22.33
CA TYR A 232 4.65 -13.59 -23.46
C TYR A 232 5.49 -14.30 -24.50
N SER A 233 4.82 -15.01 -25.40
CA SER A 233 5.45 -15.66 -26.55
C SER A 233 4.66 -15.36 -27.81
N PHE A 234 5.39 -15.23 -28.93
CA PHE A 234 4.81 -15.06 -30.26
C PHE A 234 4.91 -16.37 -31.03
N LYS A 235 3.88 -16.67 -31.81
CA LYS A 235 3.83 -17.82 -32.73
C LYS A 235 3.16 -17.41 -34.03
N SER A 236 3.75 -17.83 -35.15
CA SER A 236 3.10 -17.75 -36.47
C SER A 236 2.30 -19.02 -36.72
N ASN A 237 1.08 -18.88 -37.26
CA ASN A 237 0.27 -20.03 -37.68
C ASN A 237 0.86 -20.74 -38.91
N ASP A 238 1.51 -20.00 -39.79
CA ASP A 238 2.20 -20.55 -40.96
C ASP A 238 3.59 -19.90 -41.15
N ILE A 239 4.61 -20.65 -40.74
CA ILE A 239 6.02 -20.25 -40.82
C ILE A 239 6.58 -20.21 -42.24
N SER A 240 5.88 -20.83 -43.21
CA SER A 240 6.30 -20.80 -44.62
C SER A 240 5.98 -19.47 -45.30
N ILE A 241 5.00 -18.73 -44.76
CA ILE A 241 4.56 -17.41 -45.24
C ILE A 241 5.29 -16.30 -44.47
N ALA A 242 5.25 -16.34 -43.14
CA ALA A 242 5.99 -15.40 -42.29
C ALA A 242 6.46 -16.06 -41.00
N THR A 243 7.68 -15.73 -40.57
CA THR A 243 8.24 -16.18 -39.30
C THR A 243 8.22 -15.05 -38.29
N VAL A 244 8.16 -15.37 -37.00
CA VAL A 244 8.23 -14.37 -35.92
C VAL A 244 9.25 -14.82 -34.87
N THR A 245 10.11 -13.91 -34.42
CA THR A 245 11.04 -14.21 -33.32
C THR A 245 10.28 -14.30 -32.00
N PRO A 246 10.40 -15.40 -31.24
CA PRO A 246 9.81 -15.52 -29.91
C PRO A 246 10.29 -14.37 -29.02
N VAL A 247 9.38 -13.75 -28.27
CA VAL A 247 9.63 -12.61 -27.35
C VAL A 247 9.96 -11.28 -28.04
N GLN A 248 10.80 -11.22 -29.07
CA GLN A 248 11.14 -9.95 -29.74
C GLN A 248 10.03 -9.41 -30.66
N GLY A 249 9.07 -10.26 -31.06
CA GLY A 249 7.94 -9.84 -31.90
C GLY A 249 8.33 -9.43 -33.32
N LYS A 250 9.56 -9.72 -33.76
CA LYS A 250 10.04 -9.40 -35.12
C LYS A 250 9.48 -10.41 -36.13
N VAL A 251 8.55 -9.96 -36.96
CA VAL A 251 7.97 -10.70 -38.08
C VAL A 251 8.85 -10.53 -39.32
N THR A 252 9.17 -11.63 -40.01
CA THR A 252 9.93 -11.67 -41.26
C THR A 252 9.10 -12.32 -42.35
N ALA A 253 8.89 -11.61 -43.45
CA ALA A 253 8.14 -12.10 -44.61
C ALA A 253 8.99 -13.08 -45.44
N VAL A 254 8.48 -14.29 -45.68
CA VAL A 254 9.19 -15.37 -46.37
C VAL A 254 8.61 -15.61 -47.77
N THR A 255 7.31 -15.85 -47.87
CA THR A 255 6.62 -16.17 -49.14
C THR A 255 5.33 -15.38 -49.23
N ALA A 256 4.94 -15.00 -50.45
CA ALA A 256 3.65 -14.34 -50.67
C ALA A 256 2.48 -15.21 -50.19
N GLY A 257 1.55 -14.60 -49.46
CA GLY A 257 0.44 -15.30 -48.81
C GLY A 257 -0.07 -14.54 -47.57
N THR A 258 -1.04 -15.12 -46.88
CA THR A 258 -1.61 -14.54 -45.65
C THR A 258 -1.43 -15.51 -44.49
N THR A 259 -0.94 -15.04 -43.35
CA THR A 259 -0.79 -15.82 -42.13
C THR A 259 -1.17 -14.98 -40.91
N THR A 260 -1.40 -15.63 -39.76
CA THR A 260 -1.73 -14.94 -38.52
C THR A 260 -0.61 -15.15 -37.51
N VAL A 261 -0.15 -14.07 -36.91
CA VAL A 261 0.78 -14.10 -35.78
C VAL A 261 -0.02 -13.91 -34.50
N VAL A 262 0.12 -14.86 -33.58
CA VAL A 262 -0.56 -14.89 -32.28
C VAL A 262 0.46 -14.59 -31.19
N VAL A 263 0.14 -13.66 -30.30
CA VAL A 263 0.82 -13.49 -29.02
C VAL A 263 0.00 -14.16 -27.93
N THR A 264 0.67 -14.86 -27.02
CA THR A 264 0.06 -15.56 -25.89
C THR A 264 0.84 -15.21 -24.63
N THR A 265 0.13 -14.83 -23.57
CA THR A 265 0.75 -14.61 -22.25
C THR A 265 1.27 -15.94 -21.70
N GLU A 266 2.31 -15.90 -20.86
CA GLU A 266 2.90 -17.14 -20.30
C GLU A 266 1.88 -17.98 -19.51
N ASP A 267 0.96 -17.32 -18.82
CA ASP A 267 -0.14 -17.98 -18.10
C ASP A 267 -1.15 -18.69 -19.05
N GLY A 268 -1.04 -18.50 -20.37
CA GLY A 268 -1.86 -19.14 -21.41
C GLY A 268 -3.29 -18.60 -21.56
N ASN A 269 -3.74 -17.75 -20.63
CA ASN A 269 -5.13 -17.31 -20.54
C ASN A 269 -5.51 -16.15 -21.47
N HIS A 270 -4.54 -15.41 -22.01
CA HIS A 270 -4.81 -14.24 -22.86
C HIS A 270 -4.02 -14.30 -24.17
N THR A 271 -4.72 -14.01 -25.27
CA THR A 271 -4.15 -13.98 -26.62
C THR A 271 -4.54 -12.71 -27.37
N ALA A 272 -3.66 -12.27 -28.27
CA ALA A 272 -3.97 -11.27 -29.29
C ALA A 272 -3.39 -11.70 -30.64
N GLU A 273 -4.02 -11.27 -31.72
CA GLU A 273 -3.70 -11.74 -33.07
C GLU A 273 -3.41 -10.57 -34.01
N CYS A 274 -2.50 -10.80 -34.95
CA CYS A 274 -2.18 -9.89 -36.04
C CYS A 274 -2.20 -10.65 -37.37
N SER A 275 -2.99 -10.16 -38.33
CA SER A 275 -3.03 -10.71 -39.70
C SER A 275 -1.86 -10.14 -40.51
N VAL A 276 -1.04 -11.02 -41.06
CA VAL A 276 0.13 -10.66 -41.87
C VAL A 276 -0.13 -11.06 -43.33
N THR A 277 -0.16 -10.07 -44.21
CA THR A 277 -0.26 -10.25 -45.66
C THR A 277 1.10 -9.98 -46.29
N VAL A 278 1.65 -10.98 -46.98
CA VAL A 278 2.92 -10.89 -47.70
C VAL A 278 2.63 -10.75 -49.19
N ASN A 279 3.07 -9.63 -49.77
CA ASN A 279 3.04 -9.37 -51.20
C ASN A 279 4.34 -9.85 -51.86
N ALA A 280 4.23 -10.27 -53.13
CA ALA A 280 5.36 -10.65 -53.96
C ALA A 280 6.24 -9.46 -54.35
#